data_AF-A0AAN7PXT4-F1
#
_entry.id   AF-A0AAN7PXT4-F1
#
_cell.length_a   1.000
_cell.length_b   1.000
_cell.length_c   1.000
_cell.angle_alpha   90.00
_cell.angle_beta   90.00
_cell.angle_gamma   90.00
#
_symmetry.space_group_name_H-M   'P 1'
#
loop_
_entity.id
_entity.type
_entity.pdbx_description
1 polymer ?
#
loop_
_entity_poly.entity_id
_entity_poly.type
_entity_poly.pdbx_seq_one_letter_code
_entity_poly.pdbx_strand_id
1 'polypeptide(L)'
;MSTEPKPVLASTTTLATTTTLVTTTTPPPPVCPVPDPIFFTVLFPHPICCNLYYACSNGIAYLMRCAMYLYFNPLYNSCDFSFNVNCQPPKMYCP
;
A
#
# COMPACT_ATOMS: atom_id res chain seq x y z
N MET A 1 -42.75 -37.35 -27.90
CA MET A 1 -41.28 -37.27 -28.04
C MET A 1 -40.81 -36.10 -27.20
N SER A 2 -40.43 -36.35 -25.95
CA SER A 2 -39.83 -35.34 -25.07
C SER A 2 -38.62 -36.00 -24.43
N THR A 3 -37.43 -35.71 -24.97
CA THR A 3 -36.15 -36.10 -24.37
C THR A 3 -35.43 -34.82 -24.01
N GLU A 4 -35.51 -34.47 -22.73
CA GLU A 4 -34.77 -33.39 -22.11
C GLU A 4 -33.41 -33.96 -21.64
N PRO A 5 -32.27 -33.29 -21.89
CA PRO A 5 -30.97 -33.75 -21.39
C PRO A 5 -30.84 -33.42 -19.90
N LYS A 6 -30.55 -34.43 -19.08
CA LYS A 6 -30.27 -34.32 -17.64
C LYS A 6 -29.02 -33.44 -17.40
N PRO A 7 -29.03 -32.50 -16.44
CA PRO A 7 -27.85 -31.72 -16.11
C PRO A 7 -26.79 -32.60 -15.42
N VAL A 8 -25.58 -32.63 -15.97
CA VAL A 8 -24.41 -33.28 -15.37
C VAL A 8 -23.80 -32.31 -14.34
N LEU A 9 -23.90 -32.66 -13.06
CA LEU A 9 -23.28 -31.92 -11.98
C LEU A 9 -21.76 -32.14 -12.02
N ALA A 10 -21.01 -31.22 -12.63
CA ALA A 10 -19.56 -31.24 -12.60
C ALA A 10 -19.08 -30.85 -11.19
N SER A 11 -18.48 -31.81 -10.49
CA SER A 11 -17.89 -31.61 -9.16
C SER A 11 -16.51 -30.98 -9.27
N THR A 12 -16.45 -29.65 -9.18
CA THR A 12 -15.19 -28.90 -9.19
C THR A 12 -14.54 -28.98 -7.81
N THR A 13 -13.41 -29.68 -7.69
CA THR A 13 -12.62 -29.76 -6.46
C THR A 13 -11.82 -28.47 -6.29
N THR A 14 -12.28 -27.57 -5.42
CA THR A 14 -11.51 -26.39 -5.00
C THR A 14 -10.44 -26.78 -3.99
N LEU A 15 -9.18 -26.53 -4.33
CA LEU A 15 -8.06 -26.66 -3.40
C LEU A 15 -8.13 -25.49 -2.40
N ALA A 16 -8.48 -25.77 -1.15
CA ALA A 16 -8.52 -24.75 -0.11
C ALA A 16 -7.09 -24.41 0.34
N THR A 17 -6.57 -23.28 -0.13
CA THR A 17 -5.30 -22.73 0.34
C THR A 17 -5.50 -22.14 1.73
N THR A 18 -4.91 -22.76 2.75
CA THR A 18 -4.94 -22.23 4.13
C THR A 18 -3.96 -21.07 4.24
N THR A 19 -4.47 -19.83 4.18
CA THR A 19 -3.67 -18.61 4.42
C THR A 19 -3.58 -18.36 5.92
N THR A 20 -2.40 -18.53 6.50
CA THR A 20 -2.12 -18.14 7.89
C THR A 20 -2.24 -16.62 8.01
N LEU A 21 -3.22 -16.12 8.76
CA LEU A 21 -3.37 -14.68 9.04
C LEU A 21 -2.27 -14.23 10.01
N VAL A 22 -1.13 -13.85 9.47
CA VAL A 22 -0.10 -13.11 10.23
C VAL A 22 -0.65 -11.70 10.44
N THR A 23 -1.11 -11.40 11.65
CA THR A 23 -1.49 -10.03 12.05
C THR A 23 -0.23 -9.20 12.29
N THR A 24 0.45 -8.81 11.22
CA THR A 24 1.39 -7.68 11.28
C THR A 24 0.57 -6.41 11.49
N THR A 25 0.85 -5.69 12.58
CA THR A 25 0.23 -4.39 12.89
C THR A 25 0.60 -3.29 11.90
N THR A 26 1.60 -3.53 11.04
CA THR A 26 2.01 -2.63 9.97
C THR A 26 1.14 -2.80 8.72
N PRO A 27 0.57 -1.72 8.18
CA PRO A 27 -0.15 -1.76 6.92
C PRO A 27 0.79 -2.15 5.76
N PRO A 28 0.25 -2.82 4.72
CA PRO A 28 1.04 -3.24 3.57
C PRO A 28 1.65 -2.03 2.84
N PRO A 29 2.87 -2.16 2.31
CA PRO A 29 3.50 -1.10 1.53
C PRO A 29 2.74 -0.82 0.22
N PRO A 30 2.86 0.39 -0.34
CA PRO A 30 2.22 0.75 -1.61
C PRO A 30 2.85 0.00 -2.79
N VAL A 31 2.09 -0.12 -3.89
CA VAL A 31 2.59 -0.69 -5.14
C VAL A 31 3.37 0.38 -5.90
N CYS A 32 4.63 0.09 -6.21
CA CYS A 32 5.47 0.96 -7.02
C CYS A 32 5.32 0.66 -8.53
N PRO A 33 5.41 1.68 -9.39
CA PRO A 33 5.37 1.46 -10.83
C PRO A 33 6.63 0.73 -11.31
N VAL A 34 6.46 -0.07 -12.37
CA VAL A 34 7.54 -0.71 -13.13
C VAL A 34 7.25 -0.48 -14.62
N PRO A 35 8.14 0.15 -15.40
CA PRO A 35 9.45 0.69 -15.01
C PRO A 35 9.36 1.98 -14.18
N ASP A 36 10.44 2.33 -13.48
CA ASP A 36 10.52 3.61 -12.76
C ASP A 36 10.46 4.80 -13.73
N PRO A 37 9.79 5.90 -13.34
CA PRO A 37 9.81 7.14 -14.11
C PRO A 37 11.23 7.74 -14.17
N ILE A 38 11.64 8.22 -15.35
CA ILE A 38 12.99 8.75 -15.59
C ILE A 38 13.22 10.18 -15.07
N PHE A 39 12.16 10.95 -14.85
CA PHE A 39 12.25 12.38 -14.51
C PHE A 39 11.92 12.71 -13.05
N PHE A 40 11.32 11.77 -12.31
CA PHE A 40 10.90 11.99 -10.93
C PHE A 40 10.84 10.68 -10.16
N THR A 41 10.96 10.76 -8.83
CA THR A 41 10.77 9.63 -7.93
C THR A 41 9.31 9.58 -7.48
N VAL A 42 8.69 8.40 -7.52
CA VAL A 42 7.34 8.23 -6.95
C VAL A 42 7.44 8.08 -5.44
N LEU A 43 6.73 8.96 -4.74
CA LEU A 43 6.64 8.95 -3.29
C LEU A 43 5.19 8.72 -2.85
N PHE A 44 4.99 7.97 -1.78
CA PHE A 44 3.68 7.73 -1.19
C PHE A 44 3.66 8.07 0.29
N PRO A 45 2.57 8.67 0.81
CA PRO A 45 2.43 8.89 2.25
C PRO A 45 2.29 7.56 2.98
N HIS A 46 2.86 7.46 4.19
CA HIS A 46 2.57 6.31 5.02
C HIS A 46 1.12 6.41 5.57
N PRO A 47 0.34 5.33 5.56
CA PRO A 47 -1.09 5.34 5.90
C PRO A 47 -1.43 5.61 7.39
N ILE A 48 -0.43 5.89 8.23
CA ILE A 48 -0.60 6.03 9.68
C ILE A 48 0.39 7.10 10.18
N CYS A 49 1.66 6.91 9.81
CA CYS A 49 2.77 7.72 10.29
C CYS A 49 3.07 8.91 9.40
N CYS A 50 2.68 10.10 9.84
CA CYS A 50 2.85 11.33 9.07
C CYS A 50 4.34 11.68 8.80
N ASN A 51 5.25 11.24 9.67
CA ASN A 51 6.68 11.45 9.52
C ASN A 51 7.36 10.37 8.67
N LEU A 52 6.61 9.40 8.17
CA LEU A 52 7.08 8.33 7.30
C LEU A 52 6.47 8.47 5.90
N TYR A 53 7.23 8.06 4.90
CA TYR A 53 6.79 7.97 3.51
C TYR A 53 7.49 6.82 2.81
N TYR A 54 6.98 6.41 1.66
CA TYR A 54 7.62 5.40 0.83
C TYR A 54 8.25 6.07 -0.39
N ALA A 55 9.48 5.71 -0.72
CA ALA A 55 10.15 6.08 -1.96
C ALA A 55 10.27 4.86 -2.85
N CYS A 56 9.78 4.96 -4.09
CA CYS A 56 9.87 3.86 -5.05
C CYS A 56 11.23 3.85 -5.75
N SER A 57 11.80 2.65 -5.88
CA SER A 57 12.92 2.38 -6.78
C SER A 57 12.89 0.93 -7.24
N ASN A 58 13.01 0.69 -8.54
CA ASN A 58 13.01 -0.64 -9.17
C ASN A 58 11.78 -1.47 -8.81
N GLY A 59 10.60 -0.82 -8.70
CA GLY A 59 9.36 -1.47 -8.30
C GLY A 59 9.25 -1.80 -6.80
N ILE A 60 10.21 -1.35 -5.98
CA ILE A 60 10.24 -1.60 -4.53
C ILE A 60 9.95 -0.31 -3.77
N ALA A 61 9.04 -0.38 -2.79
CA ALA A 61 8.71 0.72 -1.90
C ALA A 61 9.63 0.71 -0.67
N TYR A 62 10.53 1.69 -0.58
CA TYR A 62 11.44 1.86 0.55
C TYR A 62 10.82 2.80 1.58
N LEU A 63 10.70 2.32 2.82
CA LEU A 63 10.20 3.14 3.93
C LEU A 63 11.27 4.15 4.36
N MET A 64 10.91 5.44 4.29
CA MET A 64 11.75 6.59 4.60
C MET A 64 11.13 7.41 5.73
N ARG A 65 11.96 8.14 6.46
CA ARG A 65 11.54 9.02 7.57
C ARG A 65 11.98 10.45 7.31
N CYS A 66 11.07 11.41 7.51
CA CYS A 66 11.38 12.83 7.49
C CYS A 66 12.28 13.22 8.68
N ALA A 67 12.99 14.34 8.56
CA ALA A 67 13.75 14.90 9.69
C ALA A 67 12.84 15.22 10.88
N MET A 68 13.44 15.42 12.06
CA MET A 68 12.67 15.74 13.28
C MET A 68 11.72 16.92 13.06
N TYR A 69 10.48 16.76 13.54
CA TYR A 69 9.38 17.73 13.43
C TYR A 69 8.88 18.03 12.01
N LEU A 70 9.33 17.30 11.00
CA LEU A 70 8.81 17.37 9.63
C LEU A 70 7.93 16.16 9.29
N TYR A 71 7.01 16.37 8.36
CA TYR A 71 5.98 15.44 7.95
C TYR A 71 5.90 15.39 6.44
N PHE A 72 5.60 14.23 5.88
CA PHE A 72 5.56 14.07 4.43
C PHE A 72 4.33 14.78 3.85
N ASN A 73 4.59 15.75 2.98
CA ASN A 73 3.59 16.47 2.21
C ASN A 73 3.41 15.82 0.83
N PRO A 74 2.32 15.07 0.59
CA PRO A 74 2.09 14.45 -0.72
C PRO A 74 1.81 15.48 -1.84
N LEU A 75 1.49 16.73 -1.51
CA LEU A 75 1.28 17.79 -2.51
C LEU A 75 2.60 18.28 -3.12
N TYR A 76 3.66 18.32 -2.31
CA TYR A 76 4.99 18.78 -2.73
C TYR A 76 6.00 17.63 -2.88
N ASN A 77 5.59 16.39 -2.61
CA ASN A 77 6.46 15.21 -2.59
C ASN A 77 7.72 15.44 -1.73
N SER A 78 7.56 16.09 -0.58
CA SER A 78 8.67 16.51 0.28
C SER A 78 8.25 16.59 1.75
N CYS A 79 9.23 16.62 2.64
CA CYS A 79 8.97 16.80 4.07
C CYS A 79 8.77 18.29 4.39
N ASP A 80 7.69 18.62 5.08
CA ASP A 80 7.26 19.98 5.41
C ASP A 80 6.77 20.03 6.88
N PHE A 81 6.53 21.23 7.40
CA PHE A 81 6.00 21.41 8.74
C PHE A 81 4.56 20.93 8.86
N SER A 82 4.16 20.49 10.06
CA SER A 82 2.84 19.92 10.33
C SER A 82 1.67 20.81 9.90
N PHE A 83 1.81 22.14 9.98
CA PHE A 83 0.76 23.09 9.60
C PHE A 83 0.54 23.17 8.09
N ASN A 84 1.48 22.68 7.27
CA ASN A 84 1.37 22.63 5.81
C ASN A 84 0.93 21.24 5.28
N VAL A 85 0.84 20.23 6.16
CA VAL A 85 0.62 18.83 5.78
C VAL A 85 -0.76 18.36 6.24
N ASN A 86 -1.57 17.90 5.28
CA ASN A 86 -2.84 17.28 5.59
C ASN A 86 -2.66 15.78 5.89
N CYS A 87 -2.24 15.45 7.12
CA CYS A 87 -2.05 14.06 7.52
C CYS A 87 -3.33 13.45 8.10
N GLN A 88 -3.90 12.46 7.40
CA GLN A 88 -5.10 11.73 7.82
C GLN A 88 -4.90 10.23 7.55
N PRO A 89 -5.04 9.34 8.55
CA PRO A 89 -5.30 9.62 9.97
C PRO A 89 -4.07 10.17 10.72
N PRO A 90 -4.26 11.03 11.74
CA PRO A 90 -3.18 11.76 12.37
C PRO A 90 -2.46 10.90 13.42
N LYS A 91 -1.37 10.21 13.05
CA LYS A 91 -0.34 9.82 14.03
C LYS A 91 0.94 10.60 13.76
N MET A 92 1.07 11.70 14.49
CA MET A 92 2.31 12.50 14.53
C MET A 92 3.45 11.76 15.23
N TYR A 93 3.12 10.86 16.15
CA TYR A 93 4.07 9.99 16.84
C TYR A 93 3.91 8.55 16.38
N CYS A 94 4.99 8.03 15.83
CA CYS A 94 5.10 6.63 15.41
C CYS A 94 5.93 5.87 16.42
N PRO A 95 5.48 4.66 16.81
CA PRO A 95 6.20 3.82 17.76
C PRO A 95 7.60 3.41 17.26
#